data_AF-A0A855UHQ0-F1
#
_entry.id   AF-A0A855UHQ0-F1
#
_cell.length_a   1.000
_cell.length_b   1.000
_cell.length_c   1.000
_cell.angle_alpha   90.00
_cell.angle_beta   90.00
_cell.angle_gamma   90.00
#
_symmetry.space_group_name_H-M   'P 1'
#
loop_
_entity.id
_entity.type
_entity.pdbx_description
1 polymer ?
#
loop_
_entity_poly.entity_id
_entity_poly.type
_entity_poly.pdbx_seq_one_letter_code
_entity_poly.pdbx_strand_id
1 'polypeptide(L)'
;MKKVASIVLMVVAIFMISACGSKLDKTGEEFKDSIIKDSAYGDEYSEDSFSFLMYKDKDTNRYLADIWVPVKDEPSALEYFYYYDEDKQLDSTKSKATFDDMKASGNYEVIYKSGKFK
;
A
#
# COMPACT_ATOMS: atom_id res chain seq x y z
N MET A 1 -46.97 -6.51 -16.15
CA MET A 1 -45.87 -5.82 -15.44
C MET A 1 -44.92 -6.83 -14.85
N LYS A 2 -43.65 -6.45 -14.68
CA LYS A 2 -42.48 -7.20 -14.14
C LYS A 2 -41.63 -7.93 -15.19
N LYS A 3 -40.85 -7.13 -15.93
CA LYS A 3 -39.53 -7.53 -16.46
C LYS A 3 -38.48 -6.68 -15.76
N VAL A 4 -37.94 -7.15 -14.64
CA VAL A 4 -36.63 -6.69 -14.13
C VAL A 4 -36.19 -7.66 -13.03
N ALA A 5 -35.39 -8.64 -13.41
CA ALA A 5 -34.62 -9.46 -12.49
C ALA A 5 -33.39 -9.95 -13.25
N SER A 6 -32.42 -9.06 -13.53
CA SER A 6 -31.18 -9.52 -14.16
C SER A 6 -29.93 -8.63 -14.02
N ILE A 7 -29.89 -7.63 -13.12
CA ILE A 7 -28.71 -6.72 -13.05
C ILE A 7 -28.28 -6.43 -11.61
N VAL A 8 -28.17 -7.44 -10.75
CA VAL A 8 -27.65 -7.22 -9.37
C VAL A 8 -26.52 -8.20 -8.99
N LEU A 9 -26.05 -9.04 -9.91
CA LEU A 9 -25.04 -10.07 -9.58
C LEU A 9 -23.57 -9.67 -9.82
N MET A 10 -23.26 -8.42 -10.17
CA MET A 10 -21.90 -8.01 -10.57
C MET A 10 -21.16 -7.07 -9.60
N VAL A 11 -21.69 -6.79 -8.40
CA VAL A 11 -21.08 -5.79 -7.49
C VAL A 11 -20.51 -6.40 -6.20
N VAL A 12 -20.58 -7.72 -6.01
CA VAL A 12 -20.04 -8.38 -4.79
C VAL A 12 -18.80 -9.21 -5.11
N ALA A 13 -17.81 -8.61 -5.78
CA ALA A 13 -16.51 -9.23 -6.01
C ALA A 13 -15.33 -8.37 -5.51
N ILE A 14 -15.57 -7.24 -4.82
CA ILE A 14 -14.51 -6.28 -4.46
C ILE A 14 -14.06 -6.39 -2.98
N PHE A 15 -14.70 -7.22 -2.15
CA PHE A 15 -14.41 -7.24 -0.71
C PHE A 15 -13.95 -8.61 -0.16
N MET A 16 -13.12 -9.33 -0.91
CA MET A 16 -12.36 -10.46 -0.36
C MET A 16 -10.88 -10.38 -0.74
N ILE A 17 -10.24 -9.24 -0.47
CA ILE A 17 -8.81 -9.28 -0.09
C ILE A 17 -8.79 -9.73 1.38
N SER A 18 -9.15 -10.99 1.60
CA SER A 18 -8.78 -11.69 2.82
C SER A 18 -7.28 -11.47 3.02
N ALA A 19 -6.86 -11.16 4.24
CA ALA A 19 -5.48 -10.99 4.68
C ALA A 19 -4.64 -12.27 4.48
N CYS A 20 -4.46 -12.69 3.23
CA CYS A 20 -3.54 -13.70 2.80
C CYS A 20 -2.32 -12.91 2.35
N GLY A 21 -1.28 -12.86 3.19
CA GLY A 21 -0.05 -12.15 2.89
C GLY A 21 0.46 -12.58 1.53
N SER A 22 0.22 -11.76 0.51
CA SER A 22 0.82 -11.93 -0.81
C SER A 22 2.32 -11.97 -0.57
N LYS A 23 2.97 -13.06 -0.96
CA LYS A 23 4.43 -13.07 -0.97
C LYS A 23 4.86 -11.98 -1.96
N LEU A 24 5.46 -10.90 -1.45
CA LEU A 24 6.02 -9.88 -2.31
C LEU A 24 7.08 -10.53 -3.20
N ASP A 25 7.25 -10.00 -4.41
CA ASP A 25 8.42 -10.35 -5.21
C ASP A 25 9.69 -9.77 -4.54
N LYS A 26 10.86 -10.15 -5.04
CA LYS A 26 12.14 -9.72 -4.45
C LYS A 26 12.24 -8.19 -4.35
N THR A 27 11.75 -7.46 -5.34
CA THR A 27 11.83 -6.00 -5.38
C THR A 27 10.81 -5.36 -4.45
N GLY A 28 9.62 -5.96 -4.32
CA GLY A 28 8.65 -5.56 -3.31
C GLY A 28 9.18 -5.71 -1.88
N GLU A 29 9.88 -6.82 -1.57
CA GLU A 29 10.55 -6.98 -0.26
C GLU A 29 11.67 -5.95 -0.08
N GLU A 30 12.52 -5.72 -1.10
CA GLU A 30 13.57 -4.68 -1.05
C GLU A 30 12.98 -3.29 -0.78
N PHE A 31 11.84 -2.96 -1.41
CA PHE A 31 11.16 -1.68 -1.20
C PHE A 31 10.63 -1.56 0.23
N LYS A 32 9.92 -2.58 0.74
CA LYS A 32 9.42 -2.61 2.11
C LYS A 32 10.54 -2.46 3.14
N ASP A 33 11.65 -3.18 2.95
CA ASP A 33 12.83 -3.08 3.82
C ASP A 33 13.43 -1.68 3.80
N SER A 34 13.42 -1.01 2.63
CA SER A 34 13.95 0.34 2.46
C SER A 34 13.09 1.38 3.18
N ILE A 35 11.76 1.23 3.14
CA ILE A 35 10.82 2.06 3.90
C ILE A 35 11.09 1.95 5.41
N ILE A 36 11.25 0.72 5.92
CA ILE A 36 11.49 0.50 7.36
C ILE A 36 12.80 1.16 7.78
N LYS A 37 13.85 1.06 6.97
CA LYS A 37 15.16 1.67 7.25
C LYS A 37 15.15 3.20 7.17
N ASP A 38 14.35 3.77 6.28
CA ASP A 38 14.21 5.23 6.14
C ASP A 38 13.33 5.83 7.24
N SER A 39 12.35 5.08 7.72
CA SER A 39 11.49 5.49 8.82
C SER A 39 12.32 5.80 10.07
N ALA A 40 12.16 7.00 10.62
CA ALA A 40 12.74 7.39 11.90
C ALA A 40 12.34 6.46 13.08
N TYR A 41 11.33 5.62 12.86
CA TYR A 41 10.75 4.70 13.82
C TYR A 41 11.10 3.22 13.54
N GLY A 42 11.87 2.93 12.49
CA GLY A 42 12.23 1.57 12.09
C GLY A 42 13.02 0.79 13.14
N ASP A 43 13.82 1.49 13.96
CA ASP A 43 14.57 0.88 15.07
C ASP A 43 13.74 0.79 16.37
N GLU A 44 12.65 1.57 16.48
CA GLU A 44 11.82 1.66 17.69
C GLU A 44 10.69 0.63 17.68
N TYR A 45 10.15 0.31 16.49
CA TYR A 45 9.02 -0.61 16.33
C TYR A 45 9.37 -1.74 15.37
N SER A 46 8.87 -2.92 15.68
CA SER A 46 8.99 -4.08 14.80
C SER A 46 8.15 -3.90 13.53
N GLU A 47 8.57 -4.51 12.42
CA GLU A 47 7.89 -4.43 11.11
C GLU A 47 6.38 -4.73 11.19
N ASP A 48 5.98 -5.71 11.99
CA ASP A 48 4.58 -6.11 12.19
C ASP A 48 3.72 -5.05 12.88
N SER A 49 4.35 -4.03 13.45
CA SER A 49 3.66 -2.87 14.03
C SER A 49 3.28 -1.83 12.98
N PHE A 50 3.88 -1.86 11.79
CA PHE A 50 3.54 -0.97 10.68
C PHE A 50 2.33 -1.52 9.91
N SER A 51 1.54 -0.61 9.32
CA SER A 51 0.50 -0.99 8.36
C SER A 51 0.94 -0.59 6.96
N PHE A 52 1.07 -1.57 6.08
CA PHE A 52 1.55 -1.38 4.71
C PHE A 52 0.42 -1.57 3.71
N LEU A 53 0.20 -0.59 2.84
CA LEU A 53 -0.61 -0.75 1.64
C LEU A 53 0.26 -0.43 0.43
N MET A 54 0.76 -1.48 -0.23
CA MET A 54 1.73 -1.37 -1.31
C MET A 54 1.09 -1.64 -2.67
N TYR A 55 1.55 -0.89 -3.65
CA TYR A 55 1.11 -0.95 -5.03
C TYR A 55 2.29 -1.16 -5.96
N LYS A 56 2.04 -1.84 -7.07
CA LYS A 56 2.98 -1.97 -8.18
C LYS A 56 2.30 -1.52 -9.45
N ASP A 57 3.01 -0.72 -10.22
CA ASP A 57 2.57 -0.39 -11.57
C ASP A 57 2.70 -1.63 -12.47
N LYS A 58 1.68 -1.94 -13.26
CA LYS A 58 1.68 -3.18 -14.06
C LYS A 58 2.53 -3.09 -15.32
N ASP A 59 2.74 -1.87 -15.80
CA ASP A 59 3.40 -1.59 -17.07
C ASP A 59 4.88 -1.25 -16.88
N THR A 60 5.26 -0.90 -15.65
CA THR A 60 6.62 -0.53 -15.24
C THR A 60 7.04 -1.29 -13.96
N ASN A 61 8.28 -1.13 -13.50
CA ASN A 61 8.73 -1.70 -12.22
C ASN A 61 8.69 -0.66 -11.07
N ARG A 62 7.70 0.23 -11.09
CA ARG A 62 7.53 1.26 -10.05
C ARG A 62 6.62 0.79 -8.94
N TYR A 63 6.94 1.20 -7.72
CA TYR A 63 6.17 0.86 -6.53
C TYR A 63 5.75 2.11 -5.77
N LEU A 64 4.59 2.00 -5.12
CA LEU A 64 4.06 3.01 -4.22
C LEU A 64 3.68 2.34 -2.90
N ALA A 65 3.79 3.06 -1.78
CA ALA A 65 3.27 2.58 -0.52
C ALA A 65 2.61 3.69 0.29
N ASP A 66 1.47 3.35 0.87
CA ASP A 66 0.77 4.10 1.92
C ASP A 66 1.03 3.36 3.23
N ILE A 67 1.77 4.02 4.13
CA ILE A 67 2.32 3.44 5.34
C ILE A 67 1.78 4.17 6.55
N TRP A 68 1.25 3.40 7.49
CA TRP A 68 0.88 3.90 8.80
C TRP A 68 1.85 3.38 9.85
N VAL A 69 2.51 4.33 10.52
CA VAL A 69 3.51 4.06 11.55
C VAL A 69 2.87 4.23 12.93
N PRO A 70 3.12 3.30 13.87
CA PRO A 70 2.68 3.46 15.24
C PRO A 70 3.47 4.58 15.93
N VAL A 71 2.82 5.29 16.85
CA VAL A 71 3.48 6.17 17.81
C VAL A 71 2.89 5.82 19.16
N LYS A 72 3.74 5.43 20.12
CA LYS A 72 3.42 5.11 21.52
C LYS A 72 1.92 5.12 21.88
N ASP A 73 1.38 3.92 22.09
CA ASP A 73 -0.03 3.66 22.41
C ASP A 73 -1.04 3.88 21.27
N GLU A 74 -0.59 4.36 20.10
CA GLU A 74 -1.40 4.49 18.88
C GLU A 74 -0.80 3.68 17.71
N PRO A 75 -1.46 2.60 17.25
CA PRO A 75 -0.91 1.68 16.24
C PRO A 75 -0.83 2.25 14.81
N SER A 76 -1.56 3.35 14.54
CA SER A 76 -1.65 3.97 13.20
C SER A 76 -1.77 5.49 13.39
N ALA A 77 -0.67 6.11 13.79
CA ALA A 77 -0.64 7.50 14.22
C ALA A 77 -0.13 8.43 13.11
N LEU A 78 0.89 8.00 12.37
CA LEU A 78 1.53 8.80 11.33
C LEU A 78 1.41 8.12 9.97
N GLU A 79 0.90 8.87 9.00
CA GLU A 79 0.77 8.43 7.61
C GLU A 79 1.94 8.98 6.78
N TYR A 80 2.59 8.10 6.03
CA TYR A 80 3.68 8.41 5.11
C TYR A 80 3.45 7.73 3.77
N PHE A 81 3.87 8.41 2.71
CA PHE A 81 3.78 7.91 1.36
C PHE A 81 5.17 7.73 0.78
N TYR A 82 5.41 6.57 0.19
CA TYR A 82 6.70 6.19 -0.36
C TYR A 82 6.62 5.80 -1.83
N TYR A 83 7.71 6.05 -2.54
CA TYR A 83 7.88 5.79 -3.97
C TYR A 83 9.16 4.97 -4.18
N TYR A 84 9.12 4.02 -5.10
CA TYR A 84 10.29 3.28 -5.57
C TYR A 84 10.28 3.26 -7.08
N ASP A 85 11.24 3.94 -7.70
CA ASP A 85 11.33 3.99 -9.16
C ASP A 85 12.01 2.72 -9.75
N GLU A 86 12.15 2.70 -11.07
CA GLU A 86 12.74 1.58 -11.80
C GLU A 86 14.24 1.39 -11.49
N ASP A 87 14.91 2.47 -11.08
CA ASP A 87 16.31 2.48 -10.63
C ASP A 87 16.42 2.17 -9.13
N LYS A 88 15.31 1.83 -8.46
CA LYS A 88 15.22 1.49 -7.03
C LYS A 88 15.59 2.67 -6.13
N GLN A 89 15.33 3.89 -6.57
CA GLN A 89 15.48 5.07 -5.73
C GLN A 89 14.24 5.23 -4.85
N LEU A 90 14.47 5.35 -3.54
CA LEU A 90 13.43 5.61 -2.56
C LEU A 90 13.20 7.13 -2.47
N ASP A 91 11.94 7.53 -2.59
CA ASP A 91 11.49 8.89 -2.30
C ASP A 91 10.26 8.84 -1.38
N SER A 92 9.92 9.95 -0.72
CA SER A 92 8.77 10.02 0.17
C SER A 92 8.07 11.38 0.13
N THR A 93 6.79 11.37 0.52
CA THR A 93 6.02 12.59 0.76
C THR A 93 5.07 12.41 1.93
N LYS A 94 4.63 13.55 2.50
CA LYS A 94 3.50 13.62 3.43
C LYS A 94 2.22 14.10 2.76
N SER A 95 2.28 14.43 1.47
CA SER A 95 1.13 14.94 0.71
C SER A 95 0.35 13.79 0.10
N LYS A 96 -0.82 13.49 0.68
CA LYS A 96 -1.75 12.50 0.10
C LYS A 96 -2.17 12.86 -1.31
N ALA A 97 -2.39 14.14 -1.60
CA ALA A 97 -2.75 14.59 -2.95
C ALA A 97 -1.66 14.24 -3.97
N THR A 98 -0.38 14.45 -3.62
CA THR A 98 0.75 14.10 -4.50
C THR A 98 0.86 12.58 -4.71
N PHE A 99 0.60 11.80 -3.66
CA PHE A 99 0.54 10.34 -3.77
C PHE A 99 -0.61 9.87 -4.67
N ASP A 100 -1.81 10.41 -4.47
CA ASP A 100 -2.99 10.06 -5.25
C ASP A 100 -2.81 10.45 -6.73
N ASP A 101 -2.22 11.61 -7.02
CA ASP A 101 -1.92 12.05 -8.39
C ASP A 101 -0.91 11.11 -9.07
N MET A 102 0.15 10.72 -8.37
CA MET A 102 1.14 9.76 -8.90
C MET A 102 0.48 8.40 -9.17
N LYS A 103 -0.30 7.90 -8.21
CA LYS A 103 -1.04 6.65 -8.34
C LYS A 103 -2.06 6.69 -9.50
N ALA A 104 -2.71 7.82 -9.73
CA ALA A 104 -3.64 8.00 -10.84
C ALA A 104 -2.94 8.12 -12.21
N SER A 105 -1.67 8.50 -12.23
CA SER A 105 -0.87 8.63 -13.45
C SER A 105 -0.37 7.30 -14.02
N GLY A 106 -0.39 6.23 -13.21
CA GLY A 106 0.06 4.89 -13.59
C GLY A 106 -1.04 3.83 -13.50
N ASN A 107 -0.67 2.60 -13.82
CA ASN A 107 -1.53 1.42 -13.80
C ASN A 107 -1.25 0.59 -12.55
N TYR A 108 -1.47 1.20 -11.38
CA TYR A 108 -1.11 0.61 -10.10
C TYR A 108 -2.15 -0.38 -9.58
N GLU A 109 -1.68 -1.58 -9.20
CA GLU A 109 -2.49 -2.58 -8.48
C GLU A 109 -1.97 -2.81 -7.07
N VAL A 110 -2.86 -3.10 -6.13
CA VAL A 110 -2.48 -3.49 -4.77
C VAL A 110 -1.80 -4.85 -4.82
N ILE A 111 -0.53 -4.91 -4.40
CA ILE A 111 0.23 -6.15 -4.36
C ILE A 111 0.40 -6.68 -2.94
N TYR A 112 0.32 -5.82 -1.92
CA TYR A 112 0.51 -6.22 -0.53
C TYR A 112 -0.29 -5.32 0.41
N LYS A 113 -0.89 -5.95 1.42
CA LYS A 113 -1.63 -5.27 2.48
C LYS A 113 -1.40 -5.96 3.81
N SER A 114 -0.94 -5.23 4.82
CA SER A 114 -0.79 -5.71 6.19
C SER A 114 -1.11 -4.62 7.21
N GLY A 115 -1.30 -5.00 8.47
CA GLY A 115 -1.55 -4.09 9.59
C GLY A 115 -3.00 -3.61 9.70
N LYS A 116 -3.19 -2.51 10.44
CA LYS A 116 -4.49 -1.92 10.81
C LYS A 116 -4.58 -0.50 10.26
N PHE A 117 -5.44 -0.30 9.28
CA PHE A 117 -5.73 1.03 8.74
C PHE A 117 -6.83 1.68 9.56
N LYS A 118 -6.77 3.01 9.75
CA LYS A 118 -7.84 3.81 10.35
C LYS A 118 -8.98 4.05 9.36
#